data_AF-A0A7X4CBJ1-F1
#
_entry.id   AF-A0A7X4CBJ1-F1
#
_cell.length_a   1.000
_cell.length_b   1.000
_cell.length_c   1.000
_cell.angle_alpha   90.00
_cell.angle_beta   90.00
_cell.angle_gamma   90.00
#
_symmetry.space_group_name_H-M   'P 1'
#
loop_
_entity.id
_entity.type
_entity.pdbx_description
1 polymer ?
#
loop_
_entity_poly.entity_id
_entity_poly.type
_entity_poly.pdbx_seq_one_letter_code
_entity_poly.pdbx_strand_id
1 'polypeptide(L)'
;MTEPIMQREEISLTKLDLDRENPRHGPVADSNEALSRLILEQREKLVRIAVDIHEHGLSPAQLFIVTPSSDGRFTVLDGNRRLAALRILEDPSLLPAELHSAAFTKVVAEQRGRPGAVMCAVVPNRDEARLWLDRIHSGQLEGIGTIPWSSAAKYRFDPKPSSRGHTAAAINVLDWLRLRLDPGDPVRTVLDTVESNSVTNLGRLAGDPDVR
;
A
#
# COMPACT_ATOMS: atom_id res chain seq x y z
N MET A 1 -2.32 -15.43 -29.88
CA MET A 1 -1.59 -14.56 -28.95
C MET A 1 -1.10 -15.46 -27.83
N THR A 2 0.20 -15.71 -27.75
CA THR A 2 0.81 -16.45 -26.64
C THR A 2 0.64 -15.59 -25.40
N GLU A 3 -0.04 -16.10 -24.37
CA GLU A 3 -0.10 -15.41 -23.08
C GLU A 3 1.35 -15.23 -22.57
N PRO A 4 1.75 -14.03 -22.11
CA PRO A 4 3.03 -13.89 -21.45
C PRO A 4 2.96 -14.73 -20.17
N ILE A 5 3.65 -15.87 -20.17
CA ILE A 5 3.76 -16.75 -19.01
C ILE A 5 4.55 -15.98 -17.96
N MET A 6 3.85 -15.39 -16.99
CA MET A 6 4.49 -14.95 -15.75
C MET A 6 4.75 -16.17 -14.89
N GLN A 7 6.01 -16.58 -14.83
CA GLN A 7 6.43 -17.64 -13.94
C GLN A 7 6.52 -17.09 -12.51
N ARG A 8 6.00 -17.85 -11.55
CA ARG A 8 6.16 -17.52 -10.12
C ARG A 8 7.36 -18.26 -9.57
N GLU A 9 8.29 -17.54 -8.98
CA GLU A 9 9.52 -18.09 -8.45
C GLU A 9 9.85 -17.48 -7.09
N GLU A 10 10.41 -18.28 -6.20
CA GLU A 10 11.00 -17.80 -4.95
C GLU A 10 12.45 -17.37 -5.22
N ILE A 11 12.75 -16.08 -5.04
CA ILE A 11 14.04 -15.51 -5.38
C ILE A 11 14.69 -14.94 -4.13
N SER A 12 15.96 -15.30 -3.90
CA SER A 12 16.74 -14.75 -2.77
C SER A 12 16.85 -13.24 -2.85
N LEU A 13 16.69 -12.56 -1.71
CA LEU A 13 16.81 -11.10 -1.62
C LEU A 13 18.17 -10.60 -2.12
N THR A 14 19.23 -11.38 -1.96
CA THR A 14 20.58 -11.02 -2.41
C THR A 14 20.71 -10.97 -3.93
N LYS A 15 19.79 -11.60 -4.67
CA LYS A 15 19.71 -11.57 -6.14
C LYS A 15 18.78 -10.46 -6.67
N LEU A 16 18.11 -9.71 -5.79
CA LEU A 16 17.20 -8.64 -6.20
C LEU A 16 17.89 -7.28 -6.15
N ASP A 17 17.75 -6.53 -7.22
CA ASP A 17 18.18 -5.13 -7.33
C ASP A 17 16.98 -4.19 -7.41
N LEU A 18 17.14 -3.03 -6.76
CA LEU A 18 16.20 -1.94 -6.93
C LEU A 18 16.29 -1.39 -8.35
N ASP A 19 15.13 -1.00 -8.88
CA ASP A 19 15.02 -0.42 -10.21
C ASP A 19 15.74 0.93 -10.30
N ARG A 20 16.76 1.00 -11.13
CA ARG A 20 17.53 2.22 -11.41
C ARG A 20 16.70 3.26 -12.15
N GLU A 21 15.63 2.86 -12.82
CA GLU A 21 14.74 3.75 -13.58
C GLU A 21 13.39 3.93 -12.88
N ASN A 22 13.34 3.73 -11.55
CA ASN A 22 12.10 3.85 -10.80
C ASN A 22 11.46 5.24 -11.01
N PRO A 23 10.18 5.34 -11.42
CA PRO A 23 9.52 6.63 -11.65
C PRO A 23 9.47 7.56 -10.43
N ARG A 24 9.72 7.03 -9.23
CA ARG A 24 9.72 7.80 -7.98
C ARG A 24 10.91 8.76 -7.85
N HIS A 25 12.10 8.35 -8.29
CA HIS A 25 13.32 9.15 -8.13
C HIS A 25 14.03 9.54 -9.43
N GLY A 26 13.58 9.01 -10.59
CA GLY A 26 14.24 9.17 -11.88
C GLY A 26 15.46 8.25 -12.04
N PRO A 27 16.10 8.22 -13.23
CA PRO A 27 17.24 7.35 -13.49
C PRO A 27 18.42 7.60 -12.54
N VAL A 28 19.04 6.53 -12.06
CA VAL A 28 20.24 6.53 -11.19
C VAL A 28 21.30 5.56 -11.71
N ALA A 29 22.53 5.69 -11.23
CA ALA A 29 23.66 4.87 -11.71
C ALA A 29 23.51 3.40 -11.31
N ASP A 30 23.09 3.14 -10.07
CA ASP A 30 23.05 1.79 -9.50
C ASP A 30 21.94 1.57 -8.45
N SER A 31 21.84 0.32 -7.98
CA SER A 31 20.81 -0.08 -7.00
C SER A 31 21.02 0.53 -5.61
N ASN A 32 22.25 0.91 -5.23
CA ASN A 32 22.51 1.55 -3.95
C ASN A 32 22.07 3.00 -3.98
N GLU A 33 22.34 3.70 -5.09
CA GLU A 33 21.80 5.04 -5.32
C GLU A 33 20.26 5.00 -5.33
N ALA A 34 19.64 4.02 -5.99
CA ALA A 34 18.18 3.84 -5.96
C ALA A 34 17.65 3.68 -4.52
N LEU A 35 18.36 2.93 -3.67
CA LEU A 35 18.02 2.81 -2.25
C LEU A 35 18.09 4.16 -1.52
N SER A 36 19.20 4.88 -1.66
CA SER A 36 19.39 6.19 -1.04
C SER A 36 18.31 7.19 -1.47
N ARG A 37 17.93 7.18 -2.76
CA ARG A 37 16.85 8.01 -3.28
C ARG A 37 15.49 7.64 -2.70
N LEU A 38 15.16 6.35 -2.63
CA LEU A 38 13.92 5.88 -2.00
C LEU A 38 13.84 6.26 -0.52
N ILE A 39 14.96 6.16 0.22
CA ILE A 39 15.02 6.59 1.63
C ILE A 39 14.73 8.08 1.75
N LEU A 40 15.39 8.91 0.94
CA LEU A 40 15.22 10.37 0.96
C LEU A 40 13.80 10.80 0.60
N GLU A 41 13.17 10.16 -0.37
CA GLU A 41 11.83 10.51 -0.86
C GLU A 41 10.72 10.00 0.07
N GLN A 42 10.87 8.78 0.60
CA GLN A 42 9.81 8.12 1.37
C GLN A 42 9.92 8.36 2.88
N ARG A 43 11.13 8.65 3.39
CA ARG A 43 11.41 9.03 4.79
C ARG A 43 10.68 8.13 5.80
N GLU A 44 9.83 8.72 6.65
CA GLU A 44 9.09 8.03 7.70
C GLU A 44 8.09 7.01 7.14
N LYS A 45 7.62 7.17 5.89
CA LYS A 45 6.74 6.18 5.24
C LYS A 45 7.47 4.87 4.96
N LEU A 46 8.76 4.92 4.63
CA LEU A 46 9.57 3.71 4.42
C LEU A 46 9.78 2.97 5.76
N VAL A 47 10.06 3.72 6.81
CA VAL A 47 10.20 3.19 8.18
C VAL A 47 8.92 2.49 8.63
N ARG A 48 7.74 3.06 8.32
CA ARG A 48 6.45 2.41 8.60
C ARG A 48 6.29 1.07 7.87
N ILE A 49 6.74 0.97 6.62
CA ILE A 49 6.72 -0.30 5.87
C ILE A 49 7.64 -1.32 6.55
N ALA A 50 8.85 -0.92 6.96
CA ALA A 50 9.79 -1.80 7.64
C ALA A 50 9.21 -2.35 8.95
N VAL A 51 8.62 -1.48 9.79
CA VAL A 51 7.96 -1.90 11.03
C VAL A 51 6.79 -2.85 10.75
N ASP A 52 5.93 -2.53 9.77
CA ASP A 52 4.80 -3.37 9.38
C ASP A 52 5.25 -4.76 8.88
N ILE A 53 6.28 -4.83 8.04
CA ILE A 53 6.87 -6.08 7.58
C ILE A 53 7.44 -6.90 8.73
N HIS A 54 8.08 -6.27 9.72
CA HIS A 54 8.61 -6.97 10.88
C HIS A 54 7.50 -7.57 11.78
N GLU A 55 6.41 -6.84 11.96
CA GLU A 55 5.30 -7.27 12.82
C GLU A 55 4.35 -8.28 12.15
N HIS A 56 4.18 -8.18 10.83
CA HIS A 56 3.12 -8.91 10.11
C HIS A 56 3.63 -9.72 8.91
N GLY A 57 4.90 -9.56 8.53
CA GLY A 57 5.46 -10.15 7.32
C GLY A 57 5.05 -9.41 6.05
N LEU A 58 5.45 -9.94 4.91
CA LEU A 58 5.02 -9.45 3.61
C LEU A 58 3.58 -9.89 3.32
N SER A 59 2.82 -9.04 2.63
CA SER A 59 1.47 -9.41 2.19
C SER A 59 1.50 -10.64 1.27
N PRO A 60 0.73 -11.71 1.57
CA PRO A 60 0.67 -12.90 0.71
C PRO A 60 -0.05 -12.65 -0.62
N ALA A 61 -0.76 -11.52 -0.74
CA ALA A 61 -1.50 -11.14 -1.95
C ALA A 61 -0.69 -10.28 -2.92
N GLN A 62 0.46 -9.73 -2.49
CA GLN A 62 1.26 -8.81 -3.28
C GLN A 62 2.61 -9.42 -3.60
N LEU A 63 2.73 -10.01 -4.78
CA LEU A 63 4.02 -10.49 -5.28
C LEU A 63 4.95 -9.32 -5.62
N PHE A 64 6.26 -9.58 -5.68
CA PHE A 64 7.17 -8.70 -6.38
C PHE A 64 7.03 -8.96 -7.89
N ILE A 65 7.16 -7.93 -8.72
CA ILE A 65 7.27 -8.11 -10.18
C ILE A 65 8.72 -7.84 -10.54
N VAL A 66 9.38 -8.77 -11.21
CA VAL A 66 10.82 -8.69 -11.50
C VAL A 66 11.14 -9.08 -12.94
N THR A 67 12.24 -8.57 -13.46
CA THR A 67 12.80 -8.98 -14.77
C THR A 67 14.24 -9.45 -14.60
N PRO A 68 14.69 -10.50 -15.32
CA PRO A 68 16.09 -10.92 -15.30
C PRO A 68 17.05 -9.81 -15.75
N SER A 69 18.23 -9.77 -15.15
CA SER A 69 19.38 -8.95 -15.52
C SER A 69 20.48 -9.82 -16.15
N SER A 70 21.45 -9.20 -16.83
CA SER A 70 22.52 -9.87 -17.58
C SER A 70 23.49 -10.68 -16.70
N ASP A 71 23.49 -10.45 -15.39
CA ASP A 71 24.39 -11.04 -14.40
C ASP A 71 23.72 -12.13 -13.53
N GLY A 72 22.56 -12.65 -13.96
CA GLY A 72 21.80 -13.67 -13.23
C GLY A 72 21.11 -13.14 -11.96
N ARG A 73 21.03 -11.81 -11.83
CA ARG A 73 20.22 -11.08 -10.85
C ARG A 73 18.88 -10.70 -11.46
N PHE A 74 18.03 -10.05 -10.67
CA PHE A 74 16.73 -9.56 -11.11
C PHE A 74 16.51 -8.11 -10.71
N THR A 75 16.01 -7.30 -11.64
CA THR A 75 15.56 -5.94 -11.36
C THR A 75 14.10 -5.96 -10.91
N VAL A 76 13.82 -5.35 -9.76
CA VAL A 76 12.47 -5.28 -9.18
C VAL A 76 11.67 -4.15 -9.84
N LEU A 77 10.65 -4.48 -10.63
CA LEU A 77 9.79 -3.51 -11.32
C LEU A 77 8.62 -3.04 -10.44
N ASP A 78 8.02 -3.95 -9.63
CA ASP A 78 7.11 -3.60 -8.54
C ASP A 78 7.57 -4.22 -7.21
N GLY A 79 7.37 -3.48 -6.12
CA GLY A 79 7.82 -3.87 -4.78
C GLY A 79 9.10 -3.17 -4.32
N ASN A 80 9.63 -2.21 -5.07
CA ASN A 80 10.84 -1.46 -4.73
C ASN A 80 10.86 -0.92 -3.28
N ARG A 81 9.75 -0.34 -2.82
CA ARG A 81 9.65 0.17 -1.44
C ARG A 81 9.71 -0.96 -0.39
N ARG A 82 9.16 -2.14 -0.72
CA ARG A 82 9.21 -3.32 0.16
C ARG A 82 10.62 -3.91 0.19
N LEU A 83 11.31 -3.97 -0.96
CA LEU A 83 12.72 -4.37 -1.00
C LEU A 83 13.61 -3.39 -0.23
N ALA A 84 13.41 -2.08 -0.39
CA ALA A 84 14.13 -1.07 0.37
C ALA A 84 13.88 -1.21 1.89
N ALA A 85 12.64 -1.45 2.30
CA ALA A 85 12.30 -1.71 3.71
C ALA A 85 13.00 -2.96 4.26
N LEU A 86 13.06 -4.05 3.48
CA LEU A 86 13.81 -5.25 3.85
C LEU A 86 15.31 -4.98 3.97
N ARG A 87 15.90 -4.19 3.06
CA ARG A 87 17.33 -3.82 3.12
C ARG A 87 17.67 -2.99 4.36
N ILE A 88 16.85 -2.01 4.74
CA ILE A 88 17.09 -1.20 5.96
C ILE A 88 16.81 -1.99 7.24
N LEU A 89 15.94 -3.01 7.20
CA LEU A 89 15.83 -3.94 8.32
C LEU A 89 17.12 -4.74 8.41
N GLU A 90 17.59 -5.29 7.29
CA GLU A 90 18.81 -6.09 7.21
C GLU A 90 20.04 -5.33 7.73
N ASP A 91 20.26 -4.13 7.21
CA ASP A 91 21.30 -3.23 7.66
C ASP A 91 20.70 -1.87 8.06
N PRO A 92 20.41 -1.67 9.36
CA PRO A 92 19.87 -0.42 9.90
C PRO A 92 20.80 0.79 9.71
N SER A 93 22.09 0.58 9.43
CA SER A 93 23.04 1.68 9.19
C SER A 93 22.78 2.41 7.87
N LEU A 94 22.05 1.78 6.94
CA LEU A 94 21.62 2.39 5.68
C LEU A 94 20.56 3.50 5.90
N LEU A 95 19.87 3.49 7.04
CA LEU A 95 18.85 4.48 7.37
C LEU A 95 19.48 5.66 8.14
N PRO A 96 19.32 6.91 7.67
CA PRO A 96 19.80 8.11 8.38
C PRO A 96 19.27 8.17 9.81
N ALA A 97 20.13 8.54 10.77
CA ALA A 97 19.82 8.49 12.21
C ALA A 97 18.56 9.28 12.59
N GLU A 98 18.26 10.38 11.90
CA GLU A 98 17.07 11.20 12.12
C GLU A 98 15.76 10.47 11.80
N LEU A 99 15.80 9.38 11.02
CA LEU A 99 14.64 8.56 10.68
C LEU A 99 14.46 7.36 11.64
N HIS A 100 15.36 7.16 12.60
CA HIS A 100 15.26 6.09 13.59
C HIS A 100 14.17 6.41 14.61
N SER A 101 12.94 6.01 14.30
CA SER A 101 11.83 6.07 15.25
C SER A 101 12.00 5.04 16.37
N ALA A 102 11.42 5.30 17.54
CA ALA A 102 11.43 4.34 18.65
C ALA A 102 10.86 2.96 18.26
N ALA A 103 9.84 2.93 17.41
CA ALA A 103 9.29 1.68 16.87
C ALA A 103 10.30 0.95 15.99
N PHE A 104 11.03 1.67 15.12
CA PHE A 104 12.06 1.09 14.27
C PHE A 104 13.22 0.52 15.09
N THR A 105 13.73 1.28 16.06
CA THR A 105 14.80 0.82 16.96
C THR A 105 14.39 -0.44 17.72
N LYS A 106 13.13 -0.50 18.18
CA LYS A 106 12.59 -1.69 18.84
C LYS A 106 12.62 -2.91 17.92
N VAL A 107 12.09 -2.81 16.70
CA VAL A 107 12.03 -3.97 15.78
C VAL A 107 13.41 -4.44 15.35
N VAL A 108 14.37 -3.52 15.16
CA VAL A 108 15.78 -3.87 14.88
C VAL A 108 16.40 -4.66 16.03
N ALA A 109 16.13 -4.26 17.28
CA ALA A 109 16.65 -4.93 18.47
C ALA A 109 16.05 -6.33 18.70
N GLU A 110 14.82 -6.58 18.25
CA GLU A 110 14.16 -7.88 18.40
C GLU A 110 14.78 -9.00 17.56
N GLN A 111 15.56 -8.67 16.52
CA GLN A 111 16.30 -9.61 15.66
C GLN A 111 15.45 -10.83 15.21
N ARG A 112 14.15 -10.63 14.96
CA ARG A 112 13.28 -11.68 14.42
C ARG A 112 13.79 -12.13 13.05
N GLY A 113 13.63 -13.42 12.76
CA GLY A 113 14.02 -13.98 11.46
C GLY A 113 13.35 -13.25 10.31
N ARG A 114 14.17 -12.83 9.33
CA ARG A 114 13.73 -12.13 8.12
C ARG A 114 13.71 -13.09 6.94
N PRO A 115 12.83 -12.88 5.94
CA PRO A 115 12.81 -13.74 4.77
C PRO A 115 14.11 -13.59 3.98
N GLY A 116 14.84 -14.69 3.75
CA GLY A 116 16.02 -14.70 2.87
C GLY A 116 15.67 -14.69 1.38
N ALA A 117 14.39 -14.94 1.06
CA ALA A 117 13.84 -14.98 -0.29
C ALA A 117 12.38 -14.49 -0.29
N VAL A 118 11.88 -14.08 -1.46
CA VAL A 118 10.51 -13.60 -1.65
C VAL A 118 9.91 -14.18 -2.91
N MET A 119 8.59 -14.34 -2.91
CA MET A 119 7.85 -14.76 -4.09
C MET A 119 7.75 -13.63 -5.11
N CYS A 120 8.19 -13.93 -6.33
CA CYS A 120 8.25 -13.00 -7.45
C CYS A 120 7.43 -13.54 -8.63
N ALA A 121 6.74 -12.65 -9.34
CA ALA A 121 6.32 -12.86 -10.71
C ALA A 121 7.44 -12.41 -11.64
N VAL A 122 8.02 -13.34 -12.37
CA VAL A 122 9.12 -13.09 -13.32
C VAL A 122 8.50 -12.76 -14.67
N VAL A 123 8.85 -11.60 -15.20
CA VAL A 123 8.53 -11.16 -16.56
C VAL A 123 9.79 -11.17 -17.44
N PRO A 124 9.66 -11.37 -18.76
CA PRO A 124 10.83 -11.37 -19.66
C PRO A 124 11.58 -10.03 -19.74
N ASN A 125 10.85 -8.92 -19.65
CA ASN A 125 11.38 -7.56 -19.76
C ASN A 125 10.41 -6.53 -19.12
N ARG A 126 10.84 -5.27 -19.02
CA ARG A 126 10.03 -4.16 -18.46
C ARG A 126 8.71 -3.94 -19.21
N ASP A 127 8.73 -4.05 -20.54
CA ASP A 127 7.54 -3.77 -21.36
C ASP A 127 6.42 -4.76 -21.08
N GLU A 128 6.74 -6.03 -20.86
CA GLU A 128 5.77 -7.07 -20.46
C GLU A 128 5.13 -6.80 -19.08
N ALA A 129 5.83 -6.11 -18.18
CA ALA A 129 5.25 -5.69 -16.90
C ALA A 129 4.37 -4.43 -17.00
N ARG A 130 4.52 -3.63 -18.07
CA ARG A 130 3.94 -2.28 -18.17
C ARG A 130 2.44 -2.25 -17.91
N LEU A 131 1.70 -3.20 -18.52
CA LEU A 131 0.25 -3.32 -18.34
C LEU A 131 -0.14 -3.46 -16.86
N TRP A 132 0.61 -4.27 -16.12
CA TRP A 132 0.31 -4.58 -14.72
C TRP A 132 0.76 -3.46 -13.79
N LEU A 133 1.93 -2.87 -14.05
CA LEU A 133 2.40 -1.69 -13.33
C LEU A 133 1.41 -0.53 -13.44
N ASP A 134 0.85 -0.30 -14.63
CA ASP A 134 -0.17 0.72 -14.85
C ASP A 134 -1.42 0.45 -13.99
N ARG A 135 -1.93 -0.78 -13.99
CA ARG A 135 -3.10 -1.16 -13.18
C ARG A 135 -2.87 -1.06 -11.67
N ILE A 136 -1.65 -1.33 -11.22
CA ILE A 136 -1.29 -1.27 -9.79
C ILE A 136 -1.07 0.17 -9.33
N HIS A 137 -0.50 1.04 -10.17
CA HIS A 137 -0.01 2.35 -9.75
C HIS A 137 -0.79 3.56 -10.27
N SER A 138 -1.52 3.44 -11.38
CA SER A 138 -2.21 4.57 -12.04
C SER A 138 -3.62 4.84 -11.49
N GLY A 139 -3.91 4.37 -10.27
CA GLY A 139 -5.19 4.59 -9.60
C GLY A 139 -6.31 3.70 -10.14
N GLN A 140 -7.51 4.25 -10.29
CA GLN A 140 -8.72 3.48 -10.58
C GLN A 140 -8.83 3.03 -12.05
N LEU A 141 -8.33 3.79 -13.03
CA LEU A 141 -8.43 3.48 -14.46
C LEU A 141 -9.83 3.01 -14.90
N GLU A 142 -10.86 3.85 -14.67
CA GLU A 142 -12.28 3.52 -14.96
C GLU A 142 -12.78 2.20 -14.32
N GLY A 143 -12.10 1.73 -13.26
CA GLY A 143 -12.43 0.50 -12.53
C GLY A 143 -11.49 -0.67 -12.79
N ILE A 144 -10.53 -0.54 -13.71
CA ILE A 144 -9.55 -1.59 -14.04
C ILE A 144 -8.45 -1.68 -12.96
N GLY A 145 -8.07 -0.53 -12.41
CA GLY A 145 -7.02 -0.41 -11.40
C GLY A 145 -7.56 -0.40 -9.96
N THR A 146 -6.68 -0.14 -9.00
CA THR A 146 -7.04 -0.20 -7.58
C THR A 146 -7.89 1.00 -7.16
N ILE A 147 -9.08 0.73 -6.61
CA ILE A 147 -9.98 1.73 -6.04
C ILE A 147 -9.80 1.77 -4.52
N PRO A 148 -9.32 2.88 -3.93
CA PRO A 148 -9.29 3.02 -2.49
C PRO A 148 -10.71 2.98 -1.91
N TRP A 149 -10.88 2.30 -0.78
CA TRP A 149 -12.16 2.32 -0.07
C TRP A 149 -12.60 3.74 0.29
N SER A 150 -13.90 4.00 0.11
CA SER A 150 -14.55 5.23 0.59
C SER A 150 -14.46 5.35 2.11
N SER A 151 -14.72 6.54 2.65
CA SER A 151 -14.78 6.75 4.11
C SER A 151 -15.77 5.79 4.79
N ALA A 152 -16.89 5.49 4.13
CA ALA A 152 -17.89 4.55 4.63
C ALA A 152 -17.41 3.10 4.58
N ALA A 153 -16.84 2.66 3.45
CA ALA A 153 -16.27 1.32 3.34
C ALA A 153 -15.13 1.09 4.36
N LYS A 154 -14.24 2.08 4.54
CA LYS A 154 -13.22 2.05 5.58
C LYS A 154 -13.82 1.91 6.98
N TYR A 155 -14.97 2.53 7.26
CA TYR A 155 -15.62 2.44 8.57
C TYR A 155 -16.19 1.05 8.80
N ARG A 156 -16.92 0.53 7.81
CA ARG A 156 -17.49 -0.81 7.87
C ARG A 156 -16.42 -1.90 8.04
N PHE A 157 -15.23 -1.72 7.45
CA PHE A 157 -14.11 -2.64 7.63
C PHE A 157 -13.51 -2.63 9.04
N ASP A 158 -13.34 -1.45 9.65
CA ASP A 158 -12.74 -1.31 10.99
C ASP A 158 -13.55 -0.33 11.86
N PRO A 159 -14.68 -0.77 12.44
CA PRO A 159 -15.59 0.09 13.21
C PRO A 159 -15.02 0.37 14.62
N LYS A 160 -13.80 0.91 14.72
CA LYS A 160 -13.20 1.28 16.00
C LYS A 160 -13.84 2.56 16.58
N PRO A 161 -14.16 2.59 17.90
CA PRO A 161 -14.92 3.69 18.51
C PRO A 161 -14.21 5.05 18.58
N SER A 162 -12.88 5.09 18.59
CA SER A 162 -12.14 6.26 19.11
C SER A 162 -11.56 7.24 18.09
N SER A 163 -11.50 6.92 16.79
CA SER A 163 -10.84 7.78 15.79
C SER A 163 -11.77 8.32 14.69
N ARG A 164 -13.05 7.92 14.68
CA ARG A 164 -14.02 8.27 13.62
C ARG A 164 -15.45 8.50 14.12
N GLY A 165 -15.62 9.01 15.34
CA GLY A 165 -16.94 9.14 16.00
C GLY A 165 -18.00 9.82 15.13
N HIS A 166 -17.63 10.88 14.42
CA HIS A 166 -18.52 11.61 13.50
C HIS A 166 -18.96 10.78 12.30
N THR A 167 -18.02 10.20 11.54
CA THR A 167 -18.35 9.35 10.38
C THR A 167 -19.13 8.10 10.80
N ALA A 168 -18.80 7.54 11.96
CA ALA A 168 -19.52 6.40 12.54
C ALA A 168 -20.98 6.74 12.85
N ALA A 169 -21.23 7.87 13.51
CA ALA A 169 -22.58 8.34 13.82
C ALA A 169 -23.40 8.57 12.54
N ALA A 170 -22.82 9.21 11.53
CA ALA A 170 -23.46 9.41 10.24
C ALA A 170 -23.84 8.09 9.58
N ILE A 171 -22.91 7.14 9.48
CA ILE A 171 -23.17 5.84 8.83
C ILE A 171 -24.24 5.06 9.59
N ASN A 172 -24.17 5.04 10.93
CA ASN A 172 -25.17 4.35 11.75
C ASN A 172 -26.57 4.95 11.55
N VAL A 173 -26.70 6.28 11.46
CA VAL A 173 -27.98 6.95 11.18
C VAL A 173 -28.47 6.60 9.77
N LEU A 174 -27.60 6.66 8.76
CA LEU A 174 -27.96 6.32 7.39
C LEU A 174 -28.42 4.86 7.27
N ASP A 175 -27.69 3.92 7.88
CA ASP A 175 -28.03 2.51 7.88
C ASP A 175 -29.32 2.24 8.68
N TRP A 176 -29.54 2.93 9.81
CA TRP A 176 -30.79 2.86 10.58
C TRP A 176 -32.02 3.37 9.81
N LEU A 177 -31.87 4.45 9.03
CA LEU A 177 -32.90 4.97 8.15
C LEU A 177 -33.21 3.98 7.02
N ARG A 178 -32.17 3.42 6.37
CA ARG A 178 -32.35 2.41 5.31
C ARG A 178 -33.13 1.18 5.77
N LEU A 179 -33.00 0.78 7.03
CA LEU A 179 -33.76 -0.35 7.58
C LEU A 179 -35.26 -0.06 7.77
N ARG A 180 -35.68 1.21 7.74
CA ARG A 180 -37.08 1.65 7.95
C ARG A 180 -37.79 2.09 6.68
N LEU A 181 -37.05 2.34 5.61
CA LEU A 181 -37.59 2.73 4.32
C LEU A 181 -37.87 1.49 3.48
N ASP A 182 -38.93 1.51 2.67
CA ASP A 182 -39.15 0.45 1.67
C ASP A 182 -38.05 0.47 0.60
N PRO A 183 -37.69 -0.66 -0.03
CA PRO A 183 -36.64 -0.71 -1.06
C PRO A 183 -36.84 0.26 -2.23
N GLY A 184 -38.09 0.58 -2.58
CA GLY A 184 -38.43 1.52 -3.66
C GLY A 184 -38.60 2.97 -3.20
N ASP A 185 -38.34 3.27 -1.92
CA ASP A 185 -38.51 4.63 -1.39
C ASP A 185 -37.47 5.59 -2.00
N PRO A 186 -37.90 6.72 -2.62
CA PRO A 186 -37.00 7.68 -3.24
C PRO A 186 -36.01 8.33 -2.27
N VAL A 187 -36.31 8.34 -0.96
CA VAL A 187 -35.39 8.82 0.08
C VAL A 187 -34.11 7.99 0.13
N ARG A 188 -34.15 6.69 -0.25
CA ARG A 188 -32.94 5.85 -0.29
C ARG A 188 -31.87 6.42 -1.23
N THR A 189 -32.25 6.98 -2.38
CA THR A 189 -31.33 7.64 -3.30
C THR A 189 -30.66 8.88 -2.68
N VAL A 190 -31.40 9.60 -1.83
CA VAL A 190 -30.84 10.72 -1.06
C VAL A 190 -29.81 10.21 -0.05
N LEU A 191 -30.10 9.12 0.66
CA LEU A 191 -29.16 8.51 1.61
C LEU A 191 -27.87 8.06 0.92
N ASP A 192 -27.96 7.47 -0.27
CA ASP A 192 -26.80 7.02 -1.05
C ASP A 192 -25.94 8.20 -1.53
N THR A 193 -26.59 9.30 -1.94
CA THR A 193 -25.92 10.54 -2.32
C THR A 193 -25.17 11.15 -1.13
N VAL A 194 -25.79 11.15 0.06
CA VAL A 194 -25.18 11.67 1.29
C VAL A 194 -24.00 10.80 1.72
N GLU A 195 -24.13 9.46 1.67
CA GLU A 195 -23.03 8.55 2.01
C GLU A 195 -21.82 8.76 1.10
N SER A 196 -22.07 8.89 -0.20
CA SER A 196 -21.02 8.97 -1.22
C SER A 196 -20.29 10.32 -1.17
N ASN A 197 -21.03 11.42 -0.97
CA ASN A 197 -20.49 12.76 -1.17
C ASN A 197 -20.28 13.55 0.12
N SER A 198 -20.92 13.17 1.22
CA SER A 198 -21.04 14.06 2.39
C SER A 198 -21.06 13.36 3.74
N VAL A 199 -20.71 12.07 3.82
CA VAL A 199 -20.74 11.29 5.07
C VAL A 199 -19.91 11.91 6.20
N THR A 200 -18.78 12.53 5.85
CA THR A 200 -17.92 13.22 6.82
C THR A 200 -18.53 14.54 7.29
N ASN A 201 -19.24 15.26 6.42
CA ASN A 201 -19.94 16.51 6.76
C ASN A 201 -21.16 16.23 7.63
N LEU A 202 -21.98 15.24 7.27
CA LEU A 202 -23.11 14.78 8.09
C LEU A 202 -22.63 14.36 9.48
N GLY A 203 -21.51 13.64 9.54
CA GLY A 203 -20.94 13.21 10.81
C GLY A 203 -20.55 14.36 11.71
N ARG A 204 -19.98 15.44 11.14
CA ARG A 204 -19.64 16.66 11.89
C ARG A 204 -20.90 17.35 12.40
N LEU A 205 -21.92 17.50 11.54
CA LEU A 205 -23.20 18.11 11.90
C LEU A 205 -23.89 17.37 13.06
N ALA A 206 -23.98 16.03 12.99
CA ALA A 206 -24.57 15.22 14.07
C ALA A 206 -23.75 15.25 15.38
N GLY A 207 -22.49 15.70 15.30
CA GLY A 207 -21.60 15.88 16.43
C GLY A 207 -21.58 17.28 17.03
N ASP A 208 -22.19 18.26 16.37
CA ASP A 208 -22.16 19.67 16.75
C ASP A 208 -23.08 19.92 17.95
N PRO A 209 -22.59 20.47 19.08
CA PRO A 209 -23.41 20.81 20.23
C PRO A 209 -24.52 21.82 19.92
N ASP A 210 -24.31 22.71 18.95
CA ASP A 210 -25.26 23.79 18.61
C ASP A 210 -26.43 23.29 17.74
N VAL A 211 -26.36 22.03 17.28
CA VAL A 211 -27.36 21.37 16.41
C VAL A 211 -28.09 20.22 17.14
N ARG A 212 -27.78 19.99 18.42
CA ARG A 212 -28.39 18.95 19.28
C ARG A 212 -29.51 19.49 20.16
#